data_AF-A0ABD0QC03-F1
#
_entry.id   AF-A0ABD0QC03-F1
#
_cell.length_a   1.000
_cell.length_b   1.000
_cell.length_c   1.000
_cell.angle_alpha   90.00
_cell.angle_beta   90.00
_cell.angle_gamma   90.00
#
_symmetry.space_group_name_H-M   'P 1'
#
loop_
_entity.id
_entity.type
_entity.pdbx_description
1 polymer ?
#
loop_
_entity_poly.entity_id
_entity_poly.type
_entity_poly.pdbx_seq_one_letter_code
_entity_poly.pdbx_strand_id
1 'polypeptide(L)' 'TPAESDYRLLEVACRLEMYGIRLHPAKDREGTKLSLSVAHGGVLVFQGHNRINNFNWSKIRKLSFKRRRFLIKLRADPS' A
#
# COMPACT_ATOMS: atom_id res chain seq x y z
N THR A 1 20.91 -26.88 -1.01
CA THR A 1 22.11 -26.08 -1.39
C THR A 1 21.90 -24.63 -0.97
N PRO A 2 22.90 -23.73 -1.00
CA PRO A 2 22.68 -22.31 -0.69
C PRO A 2 21.53 -21.69 -1.50
N ALA A 3 21.44 -21.98 -2.80
CA ALA A 3 20.35 -21.51 -3.65
C ALA A 3 18.96 -21.98 -3.20
N GLU A 4 18.85 -23.22 -2.70
CA GLU A 4 17.59 -23.75 -2.18
C GLU A 4 17.19 -23.09 -0.86
N SER A 5 18.16 -22.78 0.00
CA SER A 5 17.93 -22.03 1.24
C SER A 5 17.45 -20.60 0.95
N ASP A 6 18.06 -19.90 0.00
CA ASP A 6 17.64 -18.55 -0.43
C ASP A 6 16.22 -18.57 -1.02
N TYR A 7 15.92 -19.56 -1.86
CA TYR A 7 14.59 -19.73 -2.43
C TYR A 7 13.52 -19.89 -1.33
N ARG A 8 13.78 -20.75 -0.34
CA ARG A 8 12.85 -20.98 0.80
C ARG A 8 12.66 -19.73 1.64
N LEU A 9 13.73 -18.97 1.88
CA LEU A 9 13.64 -17.69 2.59
C LEU A 9 12.71 -16.72 1.85
N LEU A 10 12.91 -16.55 0.54
CA LEU A 10 12.09 -15.65 -0.28
C LEU A 10 10.64 -16.13 -0.40
N GLU A 11 10.42 -17.45 -0.51
CA GLU A 11 9.08 -18.06 -0.58
C GLU A 11 8.24 -17.78 0.68
N VAL A 12 8.86 -17.80 1.87
CA VAL A 12 8.19 -17.44 3.12
C VAL A 12 8.04 -15.93 3.23
N ALA A 13 9.11 -15.18 2.98
CA ALA A 13 9.12 -13.74 3.14
C ALA A 13 8.07 -13.07 2.26
N CYS A 14 7.89 -13.49 1.00
CA CYS A 14 6.95 -12.86 0.07
C CYS A 14 5.47 -13.02 0.45
N ARG A 15 5.14 -13.96 1.35
CA ARG A 15 3.78 -14.20 1.86
C ARG A 15 3.44 -13.35 3.08
N LEU A 16 4.42 -12.70 3.69
CA LEU A 16 4.20 -11.83 4.85
C LEU A 16 3.49 -10.55 4.42
N GLU A 17 2.47 -10.13 5.17
CA GLU A 17 1.70 -8.90 4.88
C GLU A 17 2.59 -7.65 4.79
N MET A 18 3.67 -7.64 5.57
CA MET A 18 4.63 -6.53 5.64
C MET A 18 5.80 -6.66 4.66
N TYR A 19 5.81 -7.67 3.78
CA TYR A 19 6.89 -7.84 2.79
C TYR A 19 6.93 -6.68 1.81
N GLY A 20 8.09 -6.01 1.75
CA GLY A 20 8.28 -4.84 0.89
C GLY A 20 7.46 -3.60 1.30
N ILE A 21 6.86 -3.60 2.49
CA ILE A 21 6.03 -2.47 2.95
C ILE A 21 6.89 -1.42 3.65
N ARG A 22 6.81 -0.18 3.17
CA ARG A 22 7.33 1.01 3.85
C ARG A 22 6.17 1.93 4.23
N LEU A 23 5.97 2.10 5.54
CA LEU A 23 4.90 2.93 6.07
C LEU A 23 5.25 4.43 6.00
N HIS A 24 4.35 5.21 5.40
CA HIS A 24 4.39 6.66 5.32
C HIS A 24 3.25 7.25 6.16
N PRO A 25 3.54 7.84 7.35
CA PRO A 25 2.49 8.38 8.22
C PRO A 25 1.65 9.46 7.54
N ALA A 26 0.34 9.39 7.71
CA ALA A 26 -0.62 10.35 7.19
C ALA A 26 -1.84 10.49 8.12
N LYS A 27 -2.76 11.36 7.74
CA LYS A 27 -4.09 11.48 8.36
C LYS A 27 -5.15 11.48 7.28
N ASP A 28 -6.30 10.91 7.58
CA ASP A 28 -7.48 11.04 6.72
C ASP A 28 -8.13 12.43 6.85
N ARG A 29 -9.34 12.58 6.30
CA ARG A 29 -10.10 13.84 6.36
C ARG A 29 -10.62 14.15 7.76
N GLU A 30 -10.83 13.14 8.59
CA GLU A 30 -11.35 13.25 9.96
C GLU A 30 -10.22 13.45 10.98
N GLY A 31 -8.96 13.32 10.55
CA GLY A 31 -7.78 13.49 11.39
C GLY A 31 -7.25 12.20 12.01
N THR A 32 -7.85 11.06 11.67
CA THR A 32 -7.44 9.73 12.13
C THR A 32 -6.04 9.43 11.61
N LYS A 33 -5.15 9.02 12.53
CA LYS A 33 -3.78 8.64 12.18
C LYS A 33 -3.79 7.33 11.42
N LEU A 34 -3.17 7.32 10.26
CA LEU A 34 -2.98 6.16 9.41
C LEU A 34 -1.59 6.20 8.77
N SER A 35 -1.23 5.16 8.03
CA SER A 35 -0.05 5.15 7.17
C SER A 35 -0.43 4.72 5.76
N LEU A 36 0.18 5.35 4.77
CA LEU A 36 0.13 4.91 3.39
C LEU A 36 1.35 4.04 3.07
N SER A 37 1.20 3.07 2.19
CA SER A 37 2.31 2.32 1.61
C SER A 37 2.03 2.05 0.14
N VAL A 38 3.06 1.64 -0.59
CA VAL A 38 2.96 1.28 -2.00
C VAL A 38 3.47 -0.15 -2.16
N ALA A 39 2.73 -0.96 -2.90
CA ALA A 39 3.11 -2.33 -3.26
C ALA A 39 2.80 -2.59 -4.73
N HIS A 40 3.24 -3.74 -5.26
CA HIS A 40 2.99 -4.12 -6.66
C HIS A 40 1.49 -4.09 -7.02
N GLY A 41 0.59 -4.35 -6.08
CA GLY A 41 -0.86 -4.33 -6.31
C GLY A 41 -1.50 -2.94 -6.28
N GLY A 42 -0.92 -1.95 -5.60
CA GLY A 42 -1.61 -0.67 -5.40
C GLY A 42 -1.03 0.21 -4.29
N VAL A 43 -1.80 1.24 -3.94
CA VAL A 43 -1.59 2.06 -2.75
C VAL A 43 -2.38 1.44 -1.60
N LEU A 44 -1.69 1.13 -0.51
CA LEU A 44 -2.25 0.50 0.68
C LEU A 44 -2.46 1.53 1.78
N VAL A 45 -3.50 1.32 2.59
CA VAL A 45 -3.79 2.12 3.78
C VAL A 45 -3.72 1.23 5.00
N PHE A 46 -2.97 1.66 6.01
CA PHE A 46 -2.74 0.95 7.25
C PHE A 46 -3.18 1.78 8.46
N GLN A 47 -3.76 1.11 9.46
CA GLN A 47 -3.94 1.66 10.80
C GLN A 47 -3.07 0.84 11.76
N GLY A 48 -2.00 1.43 12.28
CA GLY A 48 -0.92 0.66 12.89
C GLY A 48 -0.24 -0.23 11.85
N HIS A 49 -0.16 -1.53 12.12
CA HIS A 49 0.35 -2.55 11.19
C HIS A 49 -0.76 -3.31 10.45
N ASN A 50 -2.03 -2.97 10.69
CA ASN A 50 -3.16 -3.65 10.04
C ASN A 50 -3.54 -2.92 8.76
N ARG A 51 -3.60 -3.63 7.63
CA ARG A 51 -4.08 -3.07 6.36
C ARG A 51 -5.60 -2.91 6.38
N ILE A 52 -6.07 -1.68 6.26
CA ILE A 52 -7.51 -1.33 6.27
C ILE A 52 -8.08 -1.08 4.87
N ASN A 53 -7.24 -0.78 3.88
CA ASN A 53 -7.71 -0.57 2.50
C ASN A 53 -6.60 -0.82 1.47
N ASN A 54 -7.00 -1.09 0.23
CA ASN A 54 -6.14 -1.25 -0.94
C ASN A 54 -6.77 -0.56 -2.17
N PHE A 55 -6.09 0.45 -2.70
CA PHE A 55 -6.40 1.06 -3.98
C PHE A 55 -5.57 0.40 -5.09
N ASN A 56 -6.17 -0.61 -5.75
CA ASN A 56 -5.53 -1.28 -6.88
C ASN A 56 -5.18 -0.29 -8.01
N TRP A 57 -4.04 -0.50 -8.67
CA TRP A 57 -3.61 0.37 -9.78
C TRP A 57 -4.66 0.52 -10.89
N SER A 58 -5.40 -0.56 -11.19
CA SER A 58 -6.48 -0.55 -12.17
C SER A 58 -7.61 0.42 -11.83
N LYS A 59 -7.86 0.68 -10.54
CA LYS A 59 -8.88 1.61 -10.05
C LYS A 59 -8.36 3.04 -9.91
N ILE A 60 -7.05 3.27 -9.91
CA ILE A 60 -6.45 4.59 -9.77
C ILE A 60 -6.40 5.28 -11.16
N ARG A 61 -6.91 6.51 -11.22
CA ARG A 61 -6.86 7.36 -12.43
C ARG A 61 -5.71 8.36 -12.38
N LYS A 62 -5.47 8.95 -11.20
CA LYS A 62 -4.42 9.95 -11.00
C LYS A 62 -3.97 9.98 -9.55
N LEU A 63 -2.65 10.07 -9.36
CA LEU A 63 -2.03 10.45 -8.10
C LEU A 63 -1.56 11.90 -8.20
N SER A 64 -1.71 12.67 -7.12
CA SER A 64 -1.23 14.04 -7.04
C SER A 64 -1.03 14.46 -5.59
N PHE A 65 -0.31 15.55 -5.38
CA PHE A 65 -0.19 16.15 -4.05
C PHE A 65 -0.35 17.67 -4.15
N LYS A 66 -0.86 18.29 -3.07
CA LYS A 66 -0.92 19.75 -2.91
C LYS A 66 -0.55 20.09 -1.48
N ARG A 67 0.57 20.80 -1.30
CA ARG A 67 1.18 21.01 0.03
C ARG A 67 1.37 19.66 0.73
N ARG A 68 0.85 19.50 1.96
CA ARG A 68 0.91 18.26 2.75
C ARG A 68 -0.26 17.29 2.51
N ARG A 69 -1.03 17.47 1.43
CA ARG A 69 -2.17 16.60 1.10
C ARG A 69 -1.81 15.72 -0.09
N PHE A 70 -1.85 14.41 0.10
CA PHE A 70 -1.78 13.41 -0.97
C PHE A 70 -3.19 13.07 -1.45
N LEU A 71 -3.41 13.04 -2.76
CA LEU A 71 -4.71 12.83 -3.37
C LEU A 71 -4.66 11.64 -4.33
N ILE A 72 -5.50 10.64 -4.07
CA ILE A 72 -5.76 9.50 -4.95
C ILE A 72 -7.09 9.75 -5.63
N LYS A 73 -7.09 9.97 -6.95
CA LYS A 73 -8.33 10.07 -7.73
C LYS A 73 -8.59 8.73 -8.40
N LEU A 74 -9.72 8.14 -8.07
CA LEU A 74 -10.18 6.87 -8.65
C LEU A 74 -10.78 7.09 -10.05
N ARG A 75 -10.82 6.03 -10.84
CA ARG A 75 -11.62 5.96 -12.07
C ARG A 75 -13.11 5.97 -11.68
N ALA A 76 -13.96 6.52 -12.52
CA ALA A 76 -15.40 6.36 -12.35
C ALA A 76 -15.74 4.90 -12.69
N ASP A 77 -16.62 4.28 -11.91
CA ASP A 77 -17.18 2.99 -12.32
C ASP A 77 -18.04 3.23 -13.57
N PRO A 78 -17.88 2.42 -14.63
CA PRO A 78 -18.83 2.44 -15.72
C PRO A 78 -20.15 1.92 -15.15
N SER A 79 -21.07 2.83 -14.85
CA SER A 79 -22.48 2.52 -14.58
C SER A 79 -23.10 1.74 -15.72
#